data_AF-A0A512M8H3-F1
#
_entry.id   AF-A0A512M8H3-F1
#
_cell.length_a   1.000
_cell.length_b   1.000
_cell.length_c   1.000
_cell.angle_alpha   90.00
_cell.angle_beta   90.00
_cell.angle_gamma   90.00
#
_symmetry.space_group_name_H-M   'P 1'
#
loop_
_entity.id
_entity.type
_entity.pdbx_description
1 polymer ?
#
loop_
_entity_poly.entity_id
_entity_poly.type
_entity_poly.pdbx_seq_one_letter_code
_entity_poly.pdbx_strand_id
1 'polypeptide(L)'
;MTVADTIEKMKTSSSKWMKKETRCGFGWQSGYGAFSVAASQKRTVIKYVQNQESHHRVITFQDEFRTLLTRYEVQWDERYVWD
;
A
#
# COMPACT_ATOMS: atom_id res chain seq x y z
N MET A 1 -19.13 1.22 7.61
CA MET A 1 -18.16 0.74 6.60
C MET A 1 -16.79 1.05 7.14
N THR A 2 -15.97 0.03 7.37
CA THR A 2 -14.62 0.18 7.92
C THR A 2 -13.61 0.42 6.79
N VAL A 3 -12.37 0.81 7.14
CA VAL A 3 -11.26 0.85 6.19
C VAL A 3 -11.02 -0.53 5.59
N ALA A 4 -11.08 -1.58 6.41
CA ALA A 4 -10.95 -2.98 5.96
C ALA A 4 -12.01 -3.33 4.91
N ASP A 5 -13.30 -3.08 5.18
CA ASP A 5 -14.40 -3.38 4.26
C ASP A 5 -14.21 -2.67 2.90
N THR A 6 -13.68 -1.45 2.95
CA THR A 6 -13.48 -0.62 1.76
C THR A 6 -12.36 -1.19 0.88
N ILE A 7 -11.22 -1.51 1.51
CA ILE A 7 -10.07 -2.09 0.81
C ILE A 7 -10.41 -3.49 0.28
N GLU A 8 -11.11 -4.32 1.04
CA GLU A 8 -11.55 -5.64 0.61
C GLU A 8 -12.41 -5.55 -0.66
N LYS A 9 -13.43 -4.69 -0.66
CA LYS A 9 -14.32 -4.48 -1.82
C LYS A 9 -13.54 -3.98 -3.02
N MET A 10 -12.62 -3.03 -2.84
CA MET A 10 -11.78 -2.48 -3.89
C MET A 10 -10.86 -3.55 -4.50
N LYS A 11 -10.13 -4.29 -3.67
CA LYS A 11 -9.21 -5.35 -4.13
C LYS A 11 -9.97 -6.47 -4.84
N THR A 12 -11.13 -6.86 -4.33
CA THR A 12 -11.96 -7.93 -4.91
C THR A 12 -12.50 -7.55 -6.28
N SER A 13 -13.11 -6.37 -6.42
CA SER A 13 -13.72 -5.93 -7.67
C SER A 13 -12.66 -5.73 -8.77
N SER A 14 -11.56 -5.04 -8.44
CA SER A 14 -10.46 -4.80 -9.37
C SER A 14 -9.73 -6.07 -9.78
N SER A 15 -9.54 -7.04 -8.88
CA SER A 15 -8.94 -8.33 -9.25
C SER A 15 -9.78 -9.09 -10.27
N LYS A 16 -11.11 -9.14 -10.08
CA LYS A 16 -12.03 -9.78 -11.03
C LYS A 16 -11.98 -9.09 -12.39
N TRP A 17 -11.97 -7.75 -12.39
CA TRP A 17 -11.88 -6.97 -13.62
C TRP A 17 -10.55 -7.18 -14.35
N MET A 18 -9.42 -7.08 -13.65
CA MET A 18 -8.08 -7.27 -14.23
C MET A 18 -7.88 -8.67 -14.81
N LYS A 19 -8.29 -9.72 -14.09
CA LYS A 19 -8.23 -11.10 -14.61
C LYS A 19 -9.03 -11.27 -15.90
N LYS A 20 -10.19 -10.61 -15.99
CA LYS A 20 -11.03 -10.63 -17.20
C LYS A 20 -10.36 -9.90 -18.36
N GLU A 21 -9.79 -8.72 -18.11
CA GLU A 21 -9.23 -7.85 -19.14
C GLU A 21 -7.90 -8.35 -19.69
N THR A 22 -6.99 -8.73 -18.79
CA THR A 22 -5.61 -9.08 -19.15
C THR A 22 -5.39 -10.57 -19.40
N ARG A 23 -6.36 -11.41 -19.02
CA ARG A 23 -6.26 -12.89 -19.01
C ARG A 23 -5.06 -13.45 -18.25
N CYS A 24 -4.39 -12.63 -17.43
CA CYS A 24 -3.33 -13.07 -16.54
C CYS A 24 -3.89 -13.41 -15.15
N GLY A 25 -3.13 -14.21 -14.38
CA GLY A 25 -3.45 -14.57 -13.00
C GLY A 25 -3.27 -13.43 -12.01
N PHE A 26 -3.78 -12.22 -12.31
CA PHE A 26 -3.60 -11.05 -11.46
C PHE A 26 -4.20 -11.23 -10.07
N GLY A 27 -3.46 -10.85 -9.04
CA GLY A 27 -3.97 -10.74 -7.67
C GLY A 27 -3.23 -9.62 -6.95
N TRP A 28 -3.92 -8.95 -6.03
CA TRP A 28 -3.26 -8.04 -5.12
C TRP A 28 -2.46 -8.80 -4.07
N GLN A 29 -1.42 -8.15 -3.55
CA GLN A 29 -0.75 -8.54 -2.31
C GLN A 29 -1.76 -8.76 -1.16
N SER A 30 -1.44 -9.69 -0.26
CA SER A 30 -2.11 -9.92 1.02
C SER A 30 -2.09 -8.68 1.93
N GLY A 31 -3.12 -8.52 2.76
CA GLY A 31 -3.18 -7.41 3.75
C GLY A 31 -3.27 -6.01 3.13
N TYR A 32 -3.10 -4.97 3.94
CA TYR A 32 -3.01 -3.58 3.50
C TYR A 32 -2.38 -2.70 4.60
N GLY A 33 -1.79 -1.57 4.21
CA GLY A 33 -1.38 -0.50 5.13
C GLY A 33 -2.34 0.69 5.04
N ALA A 34 -2.70 1.28 6.17
CA ALA A 34 -3.51 2.49 6.24
C ALA A 34 -2.91 3.47 7.25
N PHE A 35 -2.49 4.64 6.76
CA PHE A 35 -1.83 5.67 7.56
C PHE A 35 -2.57 7.00 7.41
N SER A 36 -2.98 7.58 8.54
CA SER A 36 -3.67 8.88 8.55
C SER A 36 -2.67 10.02 8.42
N VAL A 37 -3.04 11.05 7.65
CA VAL A 37 -2.22 12.25 7.45
C VAL A 37 -3.02 13.51 7.77
N ALA A 38 -2.34 14.55 8.26
CA ALA A 38 -2.98 15.84 8.46
C ALA A 38 -3.29 16.51 7.11
N ALA A 39 -4.36 17.32 7.05
CA ALA A 39 -4.73 18.03 5.82
C ALA A 39 -3.59 18.91 5.26
N SER A 40 -2.78 19.49 6.15
CA SER A 40 -1.58 20.26 5.81
C SER A 40 -0.53 19.45 5.04
N GLN A 41 -0.52 18.13 5.18
CA GLN A 41 0.42 17.23 4.52
C GLN A 41 -0.04 16.78 3.13
N LYS A 42 -1.27 17.14 2.70
CA LYS A 42 -1.85 16.69 1.42
C LYS A 42 -0.91 16.88 0.23
N ARG A 43 -0.33 18.08 0.07
CA ARG A 43 0.56 18.37 -1.06
C ARG A 43 1.85 17.54 -1.00
N THR A 44 2.37 17.32 0.20
CA THR A 44 3.55 16.46 0.44
C THR A 44 3.26 15.02 0.05
N VAL A 45 2.10 14.47 0.45
CA VAL A 45 1.70 13.09 0.11
C VAL A 45 1.49 12.92 -1.39
N ILE A 46 0.84 13.88 -2.06
CA ILE A 46 0.68 13.86 -3.52
C ILE A 46 2.05 13.79 -4.20
N LYS A 47 2.97 14.67 -3.82
CA LYS A 47 4.32 14.70 -4.39
C LYS A 47 5.08 13.40 -4.10
N TYR A 48 4.92 12.84 -2.90
CA TYR A 48 5.50 11.55 -2.53
C TYR A 48 5.03 10.42 -3.46
N VAL A 49 3.72 10.25 -3.65
CA VAL A 49 3.16 9.22 -4.54
C VAL A 49 3.61 9.40 -5.98
N GLN A 50 3.64 10.64 -6.49
CA GLN A 50 4.06 10.93 -7.87
C GLN A 50 5.52 10.56 -8.16
N ASN A 51 6.38 10.55 -7.14
CA ASN A 51 7.81 10.24 -7.30
C ASN A 51 8.15 8.79 -6.92
N GLN A 52 7.16 7.93 -6.66
CA GLN A 52 7.41 6.58 -6.17
C GLN A 52 8.23 5.72 -7.14
N GLU A 53 8.00 5.86 -8.45
CA GLU A 53 8.75 5.08 -9.44
C GLU A 53 10.26 5.38 -9.37
N SER A 54 10.66 6.65 -9.24
CA SER A 54 12.07 7.01 -9.14
C SER A 54 12.65 6.68 -7.76
N HIS A 55 11.84 6.83 -6.70
CA HIS A 55 12.20 6.46 -5.34
C HIS A 55 12.53 4.97 -5.21
N HIS A 56 11.70 4.10 -5.79
CA HIS A 56 11.88 2.66 -5.74
C HIS A 56 13.00 2.11 -6.63
N ARG A 57 13.70 2.96 -7.39
CA ARG A 57 14.96 2.57 -8.05
C ARG A 57 16.11 2.46 -7.05
N VAL A 58 15.99 3.09 -5.88
CA VAL A 58 17.05 3.14 -4.85
C VAL A 58 16.60 2.61 -3.49
N ILE A 59 15.30 2.62 -3.19
CA ILE A 59 14.74 2.17 -1.91
C ILE A 59 13.75 1.04 -2.15
N THR A 60 13.93 -0.09 -1.45
CA THR A 60 13.03 -1.22 -1.58
C THR A 60 11.67 -0.94 -0.93
N PHE A 61 10.62 -1.63 -1.37
CA PHE A 61 9.32 -1.56 -0.72
C PHE A 61 9.41 -1.90 0.77
N GLN A 62 10.19 -2.92 1.14
CA GLN A 62 10.31 -3.36 2.53
C GLN A 62 10.94 -2.27 3.41
N ASP A 63 12.00 -1.60 2.93
CA ASP A 63 12.66 -0.51 3.67
C ASP A 63 11.75 0.70 3.84
N GLU A 64 11.00 1.04 2.79
CA GLU A 64 10.01 2.10 2.87
C GLU A 64 8.87 1.74 3.83
N PHE A 65 8.37 0.50 3.78
CA PHE A 65 7.30 0.06 4.64
C PHE A 65 7.71 0.06 6.11
N ARG A 66 8.92 -0.42 6.44
CA ARG A 66 9.52 -0.29 7.77
C ARG A 66 9.57 1.17 8.22
N THR A 67 10.02 2.08 7.33
CA THR A 67 10.09 3.51 7.62
C THR A 67 8.72 4.09 7.95
N LEU A 68 7.67 3.69 7.22
CA LEU A 68 6.29 4.08 7.52
C LEU A 68 5.84 3.53 8.87
N LEU A 69 6.07 2.25 9.15
CA LEU A 69 5.69 1.64 10.43
C LEU A 69 6.39 2.33 11.61
N THR A 70 7.71 2.58 11.53
CA THR A 70 8.46 3.35 12.53
C THR A 70 7.89 4.74 12.71
N ARG A 71 7.63 5.46 11.61
CA ARG A 71 7.13 6.85 11.66
C ARG A 71 5.77 6.97 12.35
N TYR A 72 4.93 5.95 12.21
CA TYR A 72 3.60 5.91 12.82
C TYR A 72 3.57 5.08 14.11
N GLU A 73 4.74 4.72 14.64
CA GLU A 73 4.90 3.98 15.90
C GLU A 73 4.11 2.66 15.94
N VAL A 74 3.89 2.06 14.77
CA VAL A 74 3.26 0.76 14.64
C VAL A 74 4.32 -0.28 14.95
N GLN A 75 4.03 -1.21 15.87
CA GLN A 75 4.89 -2.36 16.13
C GLN A 75 4.61 -3.45 15.09
N TRP A 76 5.66 -4.08 14.59
CA TRP A 76 5.55 -5.22 13.68
C TRP A 76 6.58 -6.28 14.01
N ASP A 77 6.33 -7.49 13.52
CA ASP A 77 7.28 -8.58 13.57
C ASP A 77 7.75 -8.87 12.14
N GLU A 78 9.06 -8.74 11.92
CA GLU A 78 9.71 -9.00 10.63
C GLU A 78 9.43 -10.41 10.09
N ARG A 79 9.05 -11.36 10.95
CA ARG A 79 8.74 -12.74 10.54
C ARG A 79 7.37 -12.88 9.89
N TYR A 80 6.46 -11.94 10.11
CA TYR A 80 5.04 -12.07 9.72
C TYR A 80 4.52 -10.92 8.87
N VAL A 81 5.29 -9.85 8.69
CA VAL A 81 4.83 -8.64 7.98
C VAL A 81 4.95 -8.73 6.45
N TRP A 82 5.55 -9.81 5.93
CA TRP A 82 5.86 -9.99 4.50
C TRP A 82 5.03 -11.09 3.81
N ASP A 83 4.17 -11.80 4.53
CA ASP A 83 3.34 -12.92 4.03
C ASP A 83 1.95 -12.47 3.51
#